data_AF-A0A7X3XP24-F1
#
_entry.id   AF-A0A7X3XP24-F1
#
_cell.length_a   1.000
_cell.length_b   1.000
_cell.length_c   1.000
_cell.angle_alpha   90.00
_cell.angle_beta   90.00
_cell.angle_gamma   90.00
#
_symmetry.space_group_name_H-M   'P 1'
#
loop_
_entity.id
_entity.type
_entity.pdbx_description
1 polymer ?
#
loop_
_entity_poly.entity_id
_entity_poly.type
_entity_poly.pdbx_seq_one_letter_code
_entity_poly.pdbx_strand_id
1 'polypeptide(L)'
;MREKRLFVLCILSVLILCANVCPVPAKAPTTAKIVFARAGVGETREIYLMNPDGSEKVNLTKHRADDISPVWSPTGEHILFISDREQKAWGTWDLYLMEPDGSNVQKVFDKWKIRRKPTWSPDGKRIAYGYGEIG
;
A
#
# COMPACT_ATOMS: atom_id res chain seq x y z
N MET A 1 -34.38 41.45 28.32
CA MET A 1 -34.82 40.06 28.02
C MET A 1 -34.42 39.53 26.63
N ARG A 2 -33.94 40.37 25.70
CA ARG A 2 -33.55 39.97 24.33
C ARG A 2 -32.20 39.22 24.25
N GLU A 3 -31.24 39.57 25.11
CA GLU A 3 -29.88 39.00 25.06
C GLU A 3 -29.79 37.56 25.60
N LYS A 4 -30.59 37.22 26.61
CA LYS A 4 -30.67 35.84 27.14
C LYS A 4 -31.20 34.84 26.10
N ARG A 5 -32.05 35.29 25.16
CA ARG A 5 -32.58 34.43 24.07
C ARG A 5 -31.54 34.19 22.96
N LEU A 6 -30.73 35.20 22.66
CA LEU A 6 -29.65 35.09 21.66
C LEU A 6 -28.53 34.15 22.14
N PHE A 7 -28.19 34.21 23.43
CA PHE A 7 -27.18 33.34 24.03
C PHE A 7 -27.61 31.85 24.04
N VAL A 8 -28.88 31.58 24.33
CA VAL A 8 -29.44 30.21 24.31
C VAL A 8 -29.47 29.64 22.88
N LEU A 9 -29.81 30.47 21.88
CA LEU A 9 -29.80 30.05 20.47
C LEU A 9 -28.40 29.72 19.96
N CYS A 10 -27.36 30.49 20.35
CA CYS A 10 -25.96 30.18 20.00
C CYS A 10 -25.46 28.86 20.63
N ILE A 11 -25.82 28.59 21.89
CA ILE A 11 -25.43 27.34 22.57
C ILE A 11 -26.11 26.14 21.92
N LEU A 12 -27.39 26.24 21.57
CA LEU A 12 -28.11 25.18 20.84
C LEU A 12 -27.53 24.96 19.44
N SER A 13 -27.14 26.02 18.70
CA SER A 13 -26.52 25.86 17.38
C SER A 13 -25.15 25.20 17.43
N VAL A 14 -24.34 25.46 18.47
CA VAL A 14 -23.03 24.83 18.66
C VAL A 14 -23.19 23.35 19.04
N LEU A 15 -24.16 23.01 19.89
CA LEU A 15 -24.45 21.62 20.27
C LEU A 15 -24.94 20.77 19.08
N ILE A 16 -25.77 21.33 18.19
CA ILE A 16 -26.23 20.66 16.97
C ILE A 16 -25.08 20.50 15.95
N LEU A 17 -24.11 21.42 15.93
CA LEU A 17 -22.92 21.30 15.10
C LEU A 17 -21.95 20.21 15.60
N CYS A 18 -21.80 20.08 16.93
CA CYS A 18 -20.97 19.04 17.55
C CYS A 18 -21.55 17.62 17.43
N ALA A 19 -22.88 17.47 17.39
CA ALA A 19 -23.53 16.17 17.26
C ALA A 19 -23.45 15.55 15.85
N ASN A 20 -23.09 16.32 14.82
CA ASN A 20 -23.00 15.85 13.44
C ASN A 20 -21.58 15.49 12.97
N VAL A 21 -20.60 15.51 13.88
CA VAL A 21 -19.23 15.08 13.58
C VAL A 21 -18.81 14.00 14.57
N CYS A 22 -19.58 12.92 14.64
CA CYS A 22 -18.98 11.65 15.01
C CYS A 22 -18.25 11.16 13.74
N PRO A 23 -16.91 11.18 13.68
CA PRO A 23 -16.25 10.29 12.74
C PRO A 23 -16.69 8.89 13.15
N VAL A 24 -17.57 8.27 12.36
CA VAL A 24 -17.76 6.82 12.43
C VAL A 24 -16.36 6.28 12.18
N PRO A 25 -15.69 5.62 13.14
CA PRO A 25 -14.45 4.96 12.81
C PRO A 25 -14.84 3.92 11.77
N ALA A 26 -14.44 4.13 10.52
CA ALA A 26 -14.62 3.14 9.47
C ALA A 26 -13.95 1.87 10.01
N LYS A 27 -14.76 0.85 10.30
CA LYS A 27 -14.25 -0.42 10.81
C LYS A 27 -13.27 -0.91 9.76
N ALA A 28 -11.98 -0.97 10.10
CA ALA A 28 -10.96 -1.48 9.21
C ALA A 28 -11.43 -2.86 8.70
N PRO A 29 -11.30 -3.15 7.39
CA PRO A 29 -11.68 -4.45 6.86
C PRO A 29 -11.08 -5.57 7.72
N THR A 30 -11.92 -6.43 8.29
CA THR A 30 -11.50 -7.41 9.30
C THR A 30 -10.83 -8.65 8.70
N THR A 31 -10.83 -8.78 7.38
CA THR A 31 -10.25 -9.94 6.69
C THR A 31 -8.81 -9.65 6.34
N ALA A 32 -7.88 -10.31 7.03
CA ALA A 32 -6.47 -10.31 6.65
C ALA A 32 -6.32 -10.75 5.20
N LYS A 33 -5.46 -10.10 4.42
CA LYS A 33 -5.18 -10.46 3.01
C LYS A 33 -3.77 -11.04 2.88
N ILE A 34 -3.57 -11.92 1.91
CA ILE A 34 -2.26 -12.46 1.55
C ILE A 34 -1.81 -11.81 0.25
N VAL A 35 -0.59 -11.25 0.23
CA VAL A 35 0.09 -10.80 -0.99
C VAL A 35 1.21 -11.79 -1.33
N PHE A 36 1.31 -12.18 -2.59
CA PHE A 36 2.30 -13.17 -3.03
C PHE A 36 2.68 -12.97 -4.50
N ALA A 37 3.88 -13.41 -4.87
CA ALA A 37 4.28 -13.48 -6.27
C ALA A 37 3.90 -14.83 -6.86
N ARG A 38 3.34 -14.86 -8.07
CA ARG A 38 3.02 -16.08 -8.80
C ARG A 38 3.98 -16.24 -9.97
N ALA A 39 4.60 -17.41 -10.09
CA ALA A 39 5.38 -17.80 -11.26
C ALA A 39 4.60 -18.84 -12.07
N GLY A 40 4.22 -18.50 -13.30
CA GLY A 40 3.72 -19.43 -14.30
C GLY A 40 4.85 -19.91 -15.19
N VAL A 41 4.77 -21.15 -15.71
CA VAL A 41 5.77 -21.64 -16.68
C VAL A 41 5.65 -20.84 -17.96
N GLY A 42 6.71 -20.11 -18.33
CA GLY A 42 6.72 -19.25 -19.52
C GLY A 42 6.03 -17.89 -19.35
N GLU A 43 5.63 -17.52 -18.12
CA GLU A 43 4.99 -16.24 -17.80
C GLU A 43 5.93 -15.33 -16.99
N THR A 44 5.75 -14.01 -17.10
CA THR A 44 6.34 -13.05 -16.16
C THR A 44 5.74 -13.27 -14.78
N ARG A 45 6.55 -13.04 -13.73
CA ARG A 45 6.07 -13.11 -12.36
C ARG A 45 5.26 -11.87 -12.05
N GLU A 46 4.07 -12.08 -11.50
CA GLU A 46 3.15 -11.01 -11.13
C GLU A 46 2.78 -11.12 -9.64
N ILE A 47 2.38 -9.99 -9.05
CA ILE A 47 1.93 -9.89 -7.67
C ILE A 47 0.43 -10.07 -7.60
N TYR A 48 0.01 -11.00 -6.76
CA TYR A 48 -1.39 -11.32 -6.51
C TYR A 48 -1.78 -11.03 -5.07
N LEU A 49 -3.08 -10.77 -4.91
CA LEU A 49 -3.77 -10.63 -3.64
C LEU A 49 -4.83 -11.72 -3.52
N MET A 50 -5.04 -12.27 -2.33
CA MET A 50 -6.17 -13.18 -2.06
C MET A 50 -6.58 -13.15 -0.58
N ASN A 51 -7.74 -13.72 -0.29
CA ASN A 51 -8.15 -14.06 1.07
C ASN A 51 -7.35 -15.27 1.61
N PRO A 52 -7.26 -15.46 2.94
CA PRO A 52 -6.51 -16.57 3.54
C PRO A 52 -7.11 -17.94 3.22
N ASP A 53 -8.40 -17.99 2.88
CA ASP A 53 -9.09 -19.19 2.40
C ASP A 53 -8.86 -19.46 0.90
N GLY A 54 -8.08 -18.62 0.22
CA GLY A 54 -7.78 -18.71 -1.22
C GLY A 54 -8.83 -18.07 -2.14
N SER A 55 -9.91 -17.53 -1.60
CA SER A 55 -10.93 -16.81 -2.37
C SER A 55 -10.45 -15.40 -2.78
N GLU A 56 -11.22 -14.75 -3.67
CA GLU A 56 -10.97 -13.37 -4.13
C GLU A 56 -9.54 -13.13 -4.64
N LYS A 57 -9.00 -14.09 -5.39
CA LYS A 57 -7.67 -13.95 -5.99
C LYS A 57 -7.69 -12.90 -7.11
N VAL A 58 -6.90 -11.85 -6.96
CA VAL A 58 -6.79 -10.73 -7.92
C VAL A 58 -5.33 -10.53 -8.31
N ASN A 59 -5.08 -10.29 -9.59
CA ASN A 59 -3.75 -9.88 -10.09
C ASN A 59 -3.59 -8.36 -9.94
N LEU A 60 -2.61 -7.92 -9.15
CA LEU A 60 -2.32 -6.51 -8.87
C LEU A 60 -1.37 -5.89 -9.90
N THR A 61 -0.50 -6.68 -10.52
CA THR A 61 0.45 -6.20 -11.54
C THR A 61 0.10 -6.78 -12.90
N LYS A 62 0.17 -5.93 -13.93
CA LYS A 62 -0.28 -6.28 -15.29
C LYS A 62 0.60 -5.59 -16.33
N HIS A 63 1.91 -5.75 -16.21
CA HIS A 63 2.91 -5.18 -17.11
C HIS A 63 3.85 -6.30 -17.62
N ARG A 64 4.71 -6.00 -18.58
CA ARG A 64 5.67 -6.98 -19.12
C ARG A 64 6.98 -6.93 -18.34
N ALA A 65 6.95 -7.26 -17.06
CA ALA A 65 8.13 -7.31 -16.21
C ALA A 65 7.95 -8.32 -15.07
N ASP A 66 9.06 -8.78 -14.49
CA ASP A 66 9.04 -9.61 -13.30
C ASP A 66 8.83 -8.74 -12.05
N ASP A 67 7.68 -8.93 -11.41
CA ASP A 67 7.33 -8.35 -10.12
C ASP A 67 7.32 -9.42 -9.02
N ILE A 68 8.15 -9.22 -7.99
CA ILE A 68 8.40 -10.24 -6.96
C ILE A 68 8.64 -9.67 -5.56
N SER A 69 8.71 -10.58 -4.58
CA SER A 69 9.02 -10.27 -3.17
C SER A 69 8.14 -9.17 -2.57
N PRO A 70 6.81 -9.25 -2.72
CA PRO A 70 5.92 -8.25 -2.15
C PRO A 70 5.94 -8.32 -0.61
N VAL A 71 5.92 -7.17 0.03
CA VAL A 71 5.79 -7.02 1.49
C VAL A 71 4.79 -5.92 1.82
N TRP A 72 3.87 -6.23 2.73
CA TRP A 72 2.94 -5.24 3.28
C TRP A 72 3.69 -4.26 4.17
N SER A 73 3.31 -2.99 4.04
CA SER A 73 3.55 -2.01 5.12
C SER A 73 2.80 -2.44 6.38
N PRO A 74 3.32 -2.13 7.59
CA PRO A 74 2.63 -2.47 8.84
C PRO A 74 1.24 -1.84 8.99
N THR A 75 0.99 -0.72 8.31
CA THR A 75 -0.33 -0.05 8.30
C THR A 75 -1.30 -0.68 7.31
N GLY A 76 -0.82 -1.51 6.37
CA GLY A 76 -1.63 -2.10 5.30
C GLY A 76 -1.98 -1.12 4.18
N GLU A 77 -1.43 0.10 4.20
CA GLU A 77 -1.73 1.14 3.21
C GLU A 77 -0.90 0.99 1.93
N HIS A 78 0.22 0.28 1.99
CA HIS A 78 1.10 0.12 0.84
C HIS A 78 1.66 -1.30 0.73
N ILE A 79 1.96 -1.69 -0.49
CA ILE A 79 2.74 -2.88 -0.84
C ILE A 79 4.06 -2.43 -1.46
N LEU A 80 5.17 -2.84 -0.85
CA LEU A 80 6.52 -2.66 -1.37
C LEU A 80 6.94 -3.94 -2.08
N PHE A 81 7.54 -3.82 -3.26
CA PHE A 81 7.95 -4.98 -4.04
C PHE A 81 9.13 -4.66 -4.94
N ILE A 82 9.68 -5.70 -5.57
CA ILE A 82 10.79 -5.60 -6.51
C ILE A 82 10.24 -5.73 -7.92
N SER A 83 10.68 -4.87 -8.83
CA SER A 83 10.34 -4.92 -10.25
C SER A 83 11.57 -4.75 -11.14
N ASP A 84 11.57 -5.41 -12.30
CA ASP A 84 12.55 -5.20 -13.37
C ASP A 84 12.02 -4.33 -14.53
N ARG A 85 10.88 -3.64 -14.33
CA ARG A 85 10.17 -2.86 -15.35
C ARG A 85 10.96 -1.77 -16.07
N GLU A 86 12.07 -1.32 -15.52
CA GLU A 86 12.97 -0.38 -16.20
C GLU A 86 13.83 -1.03 -17.29
N GLN A 87 13.94 -2.37 -17.27
CA GLN A 87 14.61 -3.21 -18.27
C GLN A 87 15.98 -2.68 -18.72
N LYS A 88 16.79 -2.13 -17.78
CA LYS A 88 18.09 -1.53 -18.11
C LYS A 88 19.10 -2.58 -18.58
N ALA A 89 19.11 -3.74 -17.91
CA ALA A 89 19.89 -4.91 -18.28
C ALA A 89 19.26 -6.17 -17.65
N TRP A 90 19.72 -7.34 -18.07
CA TRP A 90 19.28 -8.59 -17.45
C TRP A 90 19.61 -8.60 -15.95
N GLY A 91 18.63 -8.94 -15.12
CA GLY A 91 18.79 -8.98 -13.66
C GLY A 91 18.75 -7.64 -12.94
N THR A 92 18.35 -6.55 -13.62
CA THR A 92 18.24 -5.21 -12.99
C THR A 92 16.91 -5.03 -12.27
N TRP A 93 16.92 -5.10 -10.95
CA TRP A 93 15.74 -5.09 -10.10
C TRP A 93 15.78 -3.90 -9.14
N ASP A 94 14.70 -3.13 -9.06
CA ASP A 94 14.59 -1.98 -8.12
C ASP A 94 13.26 -2.02 -7.36
N LEU A 95 13.13 -1.16 -6.35
CA LEU A 95 11.99 -1.12 -5.44
C LEU A 95 10.87 -0.22 -5.96
N TYR A 96 9.66 -0.77 -5.87
CA TYR A 96 8.42 -0.11 -6.24
C TYR A 96 7.41 -0.21 -5.10
N LEU A 97 6.56 0.81 -5.03
CA LEU A 97 5.47 0.93 -4.09
C LEU A 97 4.16 0.96 -4.88
N MET A 98 3.11 0.38 -4.33
CA MET A 98 1.74 0.51 -4.84
C MET A 98 0.73 0.50 -3.69
N GLU A 99 -0.47 0.95 -3.99
CA GLU A 99 -1.63 0.83 -3.10
C GLU A 99 -2.11 -0.63 -3.02
N PRO A 100 -2.94 -0.98 -2.02
CA PRO A 100 -3.43 -2.35 -1.79
C PRO A 100 -4.24 -2.94 -2.95
N ASP A 101 -4.84 -2.06 -3.76
CA ASP A 101 -5.64 -2.41 -4.93
C ASP A 101 -4.82 -2.53 -6.22
N GLY A 102 -3.49 -2.33 -6.14
CA GLY A 102 -2.56 -2.37 -7.27
C GLY A 102 -2.43 -1.04 -8.03
N SER A 103 -3.10 0.03 -7.58
CA SER A 103 -2.99 1.35 -8.16
C SER A 103 -1.75 2.12 -7.67
N ASN A 104 -1.53 3.31 -8.26
CA ASN A 104 -0.46 4.25 -7.88
C ASN A 104 0.94 3.62 -7.83
N VAL A 105 1.26 2.77 -8.82
CA VAL A 105 2.55 2.10 -8.83
C VAL A 105 3.66 3.11 -9.12
N GLN A 106 4.58 3.29 -8.17
CA GLN A 106 5.65 4.28 -8.25
C GLN A 106 6.99 3.68 -7.84
N LYS A 107 8.06 4.25 -8.39
CA LYS A 107 9.43 3.88 -8.01
C LYS A 107 9.78 4.53 -6.67
N VAL A 108 10.43 3.78 -5.79
CA VAL A 108 10.79 4.30 -4.45
C VAL A 108 11.98 5.27 -4.50
N PHE A 109 12.88 5.10 -5.47
CA PHE A 109 14.09 5.90 -5.59
C PHE A 109 14.30 6.37 -7.02
N ASP A 110 14.55 7.66 -7.22
CA ASP A 110 14.85 8.22 -8.54
C ASP A 110 16.08 7.56 -9.16
N LYS A 111 17.17 7.53 -8.40
CA LYS A 111 18.43 6.92 -8.83
C LYS A 111 18.32 5.40 -8.81
N TRP A 112 18.47 4.85 -10.00
CA TRP A 112 18.52 3.41 -10.21
C TRP A 112 19.71 2.78 -9.47
N LYS A 113 19.41 1.71 -8.73
CA LYS A 113 20.38 0.81 -8.10
C LYS A 113 19.72 -0.56 -7.96
N ILE A 114 20.53 -1.62 -7.90
CA ILE A 114 19.99 -2.95 -7.60
C ILE A 114 19.66 -3.04 -6.12
N ARG A 115 18.37 -3.17 -5.83
CA ARG A 115 17.83 -3.27 -4.47
C ARG A 115 16.96 -4.52 -4.37
N ARG A 116 17.20 -5.32 -3.34
CA ARG A 116 16.57 -6.65 -3.17
C ARG A 116 16.12 -6.86 -1.73
N LYS A 117 15.30 -7.88 -1.51
CA LYS A 117 14.80 -8.31 -0.18
C LYS A 117 14.26 -7.14 0.65
N PRO A 118 13.27 -6.38 0.14
CA PRO A 118 12.68 -5.28 0.88
C PRO A 118 12.01 -5.76 2.17
N THR A 119 12.04 -4.92 3.20
CA THR A 119 11.22 -5.08 4.40
C THR A 119 10.93 -3.72 5.03
N TRP A 120 9.90 -3.65 5.86
CA TRP A 120 9.50 -2.45 6.59
C TRP A 120 10.01 -2.45 8.02
N SER A 121 10.29 -1.27 8.57
CA SER A 121 10.41 -1.11 10.02
C SER A 121 9.06 -1.39 10.69
N PRO A 122 9.02 -1.88 11.94
CA PRO A 122 7.76 -2.17 12.63
C PRO A 122 6.80 -0.98 12.75
N ASP A 123 7.34 0.24 12.80
CA ASP A 123 6.56 1.48 12.84
C ASP A 123 6.12 2.00 11.46
N GLY A 124 6.49 1.32 10.37
CA GLY A 124 6.16 1.68 9.00
C GLY A 124 6.88 2.92 8.46
N LYS A 125 7.78 3.55 9.22
CA LYS A 125 8.41 4.82 8.83
C LYS A 125 9.63 4.65 7.94
N ARG A 126 10.19 3.45 7.86
CA ARG A 126 11.43 3.17 7.12
C ARG A 126 11.32 1.83 6.41
N ILE A 127 12.17 1.69 5.39
CA ILE A 127 12.37 0.44 4.69
C ILE A 127 13.84 0.03 4.82
N ALA A 128 14.09 -1.27 4.86
CA ALA A 128 15.40 -1.86 4.71
C ALA A 128 15.45 -2.69 3.43
N TYR A 129 16.61 -2.76 2.80
CA TYR A 129 16.83 -3.52 1.58
C TYR A 129 18.29 -3.94 1.46
N GLY A 130 18.52 -5.07 0.81
CA GLY A 130 19.85 -5.49 0.38
C GLY A 130 20.27 -4.72 -0.87
N TYR A 131 21.52 -4.28 -0.90
CA TYR A 131 22.15 -3.70 -2.08
C TYR A 131 22.94 -4.79 -2.82
N GLY A 132 22.88 -4.76 -4.16
CA GLY A 132 23.72 -5.59 -5.01
C GLY A 132 24.39 -4.76 -6.11
N GLU A 133 25.48 -5.28 -6.65
CA GLU A 133 26.11 -4.76 -7.86
C GLU A 133 26.02 -5.82 -8.96
N ILE A 134 25.99 -5.38 -10.21
CA ILE A 134 26.16 -6.29 -11.35
C ILE A 134 27.66 -6.57 -11.40
N GLY A 135 28.04 -7.84 -11.19
CA GLY A 135 29.41 -8.30 -11.41
C GLY A 135 29.71 -8.50 -12.90
#